data_AF-A0A971N8X3-F1
#
_entry.id   AF-A0A971N8X3-F1
#
_cell.length_a   1.000
_cell.length_b   1.000
_cell.length_c   1.000
_cell.angle_alpha   90.00
_cell.angle_beta   90.00
_cell.angle_gamma   90.00
#
_symmetry.space_group_name_H-M   'P 1'
#
loop_
_entity.id
_entity.type
_entity.pdbx_description
1 polymer ?
#
loop_
_entity_poly.entity_id
_entity_poly.type
_entity_poly.pdbx_seq_one_letter_code
_entity_poly.pdbx_strand_id
1 'polypeptide(L)'
;MKSLLEKSLVLGLGTFSLTREKAEKFLRDLEERGEVTAAEGRKILTTLMEKGEQEKKALQETIQQTVEDFMKNLGYIRKEEYTALEERVKELEARLSGTPAGDETAETTD
;
A
#
# COMPACT_ATOMS: atom_id res chain seq x y z
N MET A 1 6.23 -34.48 -0.32
CA MET A 1 6.24 -34.32 1.15
C MET A 1 6.62 -32.90 1.59
N LYS A 2 7.68 -32.25 1.07
CA LYS A 2 8.02 -30.84 1.39
C LYS A 2 6.83 -29.86 1.23
N SER A 3 6.05 -29.99 0.15
CA SER A 3 4.86 -29.14 -0.07
C SER A 3 3.73 -29.36 0.93
N LEU A 4 3.65 -30.53 1.59
CA LEU A 4 2.63 -30.79 2.60
C LEU A 4 3.02 -30.16 3.94
N LEU A 5 4.31 -30.11 4.26
CA LEU A 5 4.84 -29.43 5.44
C LEU A 5 4.74 -27.90 5.29
N GLU A 6 5.06 -27.37 4.11
CA GLU A 6 4.85 -25.96 3.79
C GLU A 6 3.36 -25.58 3.83
N LYS A 7 2.48 -26.42 3.29
CA LYS A 7 1.03 -26.19 3.34
C LYS A 7 0.46 -26.34 4.75
N SER A 8 0.94 -27.30 5.55
CA SER A 8 0.48 -27.48 6.94
C SER A 8 0.98 -26.36 7.84
N LEU A 9 2.16 -25.79 7.59
CA LEU A 9 2.65 -24.60 8.26
C LEU A 9 1.73 -23.40 8.00
N VAL A 10 1.39 -23.18 6.73
CA VAL A 10 0.51 -22.08 6.29
C VAL A 10 -0.91 -22.24 6.85
N LEU A 11 -1.41 -23.47 6.96
CA LEU A 11 -2.73 -23.77 7.51
C LEU A 11 -2.77 -23.77 9.05
N GLY A 12 -1.71 -24.24 9.71
CA GLY A 12 -1.60 -24.26 11.18
C GLY A 12 -1.36 -22.89 11.81
N LEU A 13 -0.88 -21.92 11.03
CA LEU A 13 -0.70 -20.52 11.43
C LEU A 13 -1.88 -19.64 10.98
N GLY A 14 -2.94 -20.24 10.44
CA GLY A 14 -4.18 -19.56 10.09
C GLY A 14 -4.71 -18.72 11.27
N THR A 15 -5.11 -17.47 10.97
CA THR A 15 -5.63 -16.43 11.87
C THR A 15 -4.68 -15.87 12.94
N PHE A 16 -3.64 -16.59 13.36
CA PHE A 16 -2.65 -16.10 14.31
C PHE A 16 -1.45 -15.55 13.53
N SER A 17 -1.39 -14.23 13.31
CA SER A 17 -0.37 -13.51 12.53
C SER A 17 0.95 -14.26 12.41
N LEU A 18 1.27 -14.69 11.18
CA LEU A 18 2.56 -15.25 10.82
C LEU A 18 3.62 -14.14 10.99
N THR A 19 4.24 -14.04 12.16
CA THR A 19 5.35 -13.10 12.38
C THR A 19 6.68 -13.79 12.10
N ARG A 20 7.68 -12.98 11.77
CA ARG A 20 9.05 -13.46 11.56
C ARG A 20 9.55 -14.28 12.74
N GLU A 21 9.29 -13.83 13.96
CA GLU A 21 9.70 -14.53 15.19
C GLU A 21 9.06 -15.91 15.32
N LYS A 22 7.78 -16.05 14.96
CA LYS A 22 7.08 -17.35 14.99
C LYS A 22 7.60 -18.30 13.93
N ALA A 23 7.87 -17.80 12.72
CA ALA A 23 8.44 -18.61 11.65
C ALA A 23 9.86 -19.08 12.02
N GLU A 24 10.69 -18.19 12.57
CA GLU A 24 12.02 -18.55 13.04
C GLU A 24 11.99 -19.57 14.19
N LYS A 25 11.06 -19.42 15.14
CA LYS A 25 10.89 -20.40 16.23
C LYS A 25 10.50 -21.78 15.69
N PHE A 26 9.53 -21.83 14.77
CA PHE A 26 9.09 -23.10 14.18
C PHE A 26 10.22 -23.81 13.42
N LEU A 27 11.03 -23.05 12.67
CA LEU A 27 12.18 -23.61 11.96
C LEU A 27 13.27 -24.10 12.91
N ARG A 28 13.49 -23.43 14.05
CA ARG A 28 14.38 -23.91 15.11
C ARG A 28 13.88 -25.22 15.71
N ASP A 29 12.58 -25.33 16.00
CA ASP A 29 11.99 -26.58 16.52
C ASP A 29 12.16 -27.74 15.52
N LEU A 30 12.07 -27.48 14.21
CA LEU A 30 12.33 -28.48 13.17
C LEU A 30 13.81 -28.86 13.05
N GLU A 31 14.71 -27.91 13.28
CA GLU A 31 16.16 -28.15 13.31
C GLU A 31 16.55 -29.02 14.51
N GLU A 32 16.02 -28.73 15.69
CA GLU A 32 16.23 -29.53 16.92
C GLU A 32 15.74 -30.96 16.78
N ARG A 33 14.65 -31.17 16.02
CA ARG A 33 14.13 -32.52 15.70
C ARG A 33 14.92 -33.23 14.61
N GLY A 34 15.89 -32.57 13.99
CA GLY A 34 16.67 -33.10 12.87
C GLY A 34 15.87 -33.24 11.57
N GLU A 35 14.68 -32.62 11.48
CA GLU A 35 13.81 -32.69 10.30
C GLU A 35 14.27 -31.73 9.19
N VAL A 36 14.99 -30.66 9.55
CA VAL A 36 15.49 -29.63 8.65
C VAL A 36 16.89 -29.20 9.08
N THR A 37 17.79 -28.98 8.12
CA THR A 37 19.12 -28.43 8.44
C THR A 37 19.06 -26.91 8.65
N ALA A 38 19.98 -26.36 9.46
CA ALA A 38 20.10 -24.90 9.67
C ALA A 38 20.09 -24.08 8.37
N ALA A 39 20.76 -24.62 7.34
CA ALA A 39 20.87 -24.00 6.01
C ALA A 39 19.53 -24.02 5.26
N GLU A 40 18.81 -25.15 5.29
CA GLU A 40 17.48 -25.27 4.68
C GLU A 40 16.45 -24.40 5.40
N GLY A 41 16.49 -24.35 6.74
CA GLY A 41 15.60 -23.51 7.53
C GLY A 41 15.75 -22.03 7.19
N ARG A 42 16.99 -21.52 7.14
CA ARG A 42 17.26 -20.13 6.72
C ARG A 42 16.75 -19.85 5.30
N LYS A 43 16.95 -20.79 4.37
CA LYS A 43 16.47 -20.64 2.99
C LYS A 43 14.95 -20.55 2.91
N ILE A 44 14.25 -21.40 3.67
CA ILE A 44 12.78 -21.38 3.76
C ILE A 44 12.29 -20.05 4.32
N LEU A 45 12.91 -19.58 5.42
CA LEU A 45 12.55 -18.30 6.02
C LEU A 45 12.71 -17.14 5.03
N THR A 46 13.86 -17.04 4.36
CA THR A 46 14.13 -15.98 3.38
C THR A 46 13.12 -16.02 2.24
N THR A 47 12.88 -17.20 1.67
CA THR A 47 11.93 -17.36 0.56
C THR A 47 10.51 -16.97 0.98
N LEU A 48 10.11 -17.30 2.21
CA LEU A 48 8.79 -17.00 2.74
C LEU A 48 8.63 -15.49 3.00
N MET A 49 9.66 -14.82 3.50
CA MET A 49 9.66 -13.37 3.71
C MET A 49 9.63 -12.61 2.38
N GLU A 50 10.47 -13.01 1.41
CA GLU A 50 10.51 -12.38 0.08
C GLU A 50 9.18 -12.52 -0.66
N LYS A 51 8.59 -13.73 -0.67
CA LYS A 51 7.25 -13.93 -1.24
C LYS A 51 6.19 -13.16 -0.48
N GLY A 52 6.27 -13.12 0.85
CA GLY A 52 5.34 -12.35 1.68
C GLY A 52 5.36 -10.86 1.36
N GLU A 53 6.54 -10.26 1.16
CA GLU A 53 6.68 -8.86 0.76
C GLU A 53 6.12 -8.61 -0.65
N GLN A 54 6.38 -9.49 -1.61
CA GLN A 54 5.84 -9.38 -2.96
C GLN A 54 4.31 -9.45 -2.98
N GLU A 55 3.72 -10.44 -2.30
CA GLU A 55 2.28 -10.61 -2.19
C GLU A 55 1.62 -9.44 -1.44
N LYS A 56 2.26 -8.93 -0.38
CA LYS A 56 1.79 -7.75 0.34
C LYS A 56 1.73 -6.52 -0.58
N LYS A 57 2.74 -6.32 -1.42
CA LYS A 57 2.78 -5.20 -2.37
C LYS A 57 1.69 -5.33 -3.43
N ALA A 58 1.54 -6.50 -4.02
CA ALA A 58 0.48 -6.77 -5.01
C ALA A 58 -0.92 -6.57 -4.41
N LEU A 59 -1.13 -7.02 -3.16
CA LEU A 59 -2.36 -6.79 -2.42
C LEU A 59 -2.61 -5.30 -2.17
N GLN A 60 -1.58 -4.56 -1.75
CA GLN A 60 -1.69 -3.11 -1.53
C GLN A 60 -2.06 -2.36 -2.81
N GLU A 61 -1.44 -2.70 -3.95
CA GLU A 61 -1.77 -2.13 -5.26
C GLU A 61 -3.22 -2.45 -5.67
N THR A 62 -3.64 -3.70 -5.47
CA THR A 62 -5.01 -4.13 -5.77
C THR A 62 -6.05 -3.39 -4.92
N ILE A 63 -5.79 -3.24 -3.62
CA ILE A 63 -6.66 -2.49 -2.71
C ILE A 63 -6.70 -1.02 -3.13
N GLN A 64 -5.56 -0.41 -3.44
CA GLN A 64 -5.50 0.99 -3.85
C GLN A 64 -6.30 1.23 -5.13
N GLN A 65 -6.14 0.38 -6.14
CA GLN A 65 -6.94 0.44 -7.37
C GLN A 65 -8.43 0.25 -7.09
N THR A 66 -8.79 -0.74 -6.28
CA THR A 66 -10.19 -1.02 -5.93
C THR A 66 -10.84 0.18 -5.22
N VAL A 67 -10.11 0.81 -4.29
CA VAL A 67 -10.58 2.00 -3.57
C VAL A 67 -10.70 3.19 -4.51
N GLU A 68 -9.70 3.42 -5.38
CA GLU A 68 -9.76 4.48 -6.39
C GLU A 68 -10.93 4.31 -7.34
N ASP A 69 -11.18 3.10 -7.83
CA ASP A 69 -12.30 2.81 -8.73
C ASP A 69 -13.65 2.96 -8.01
N PHE A 70 -13.73 2.55 -6.74
CA PHE A 70 -14.92 2.75 -5.93
C PHE A 70 -15.20 4.24 -5.68
N MET A 71 -14.17 5.05 -5.41
CA MET A 71 -14.27 6.50 -5.25
C MET A 71 -14.73 7.17 -6.56
N LYS A 72 -14.17 6.79 -7.71
CA LYS A 72 -14.60 7.28 -9.03
C LYS A 72 -16.06 6.94 -9.31
N ASN A 73 -16.48 5.70 -9.03
CA ASN A 73 -17.83 5.23 -9.30
C ASN A 73 -18.90 5.86 -8.40
N LEU A 74 -18.54 6.31 -7.19
CA LEU A 74 -19.43 7.03 -6.29
C LEU A 74 -19.49 8.54 -6.56
N GLY A 75 -18.79 9.04 -7.58
CA GLY A 75 -18.71 10.48 -7.85
C GLY A 75 -17.91 11.26 -6.81
N TYR A 76 -17.03 10.57 -6.07
CA TYR A 76 -16.17 11.20 -5.06
C TYR A 76 -15.04 11.94 -5.79
N ILE A 77 -15.20 13.26 -5.94
CA ILE A 77 -14.19 14.13 -6.54
C ILE A 77 -13.09 14.38 -5.50
N ARG A 78 -11.82 14.24 -5.87
CA ARG A 78 -10.72 14.55 -4.94
C ARG A 78 -10.74 16.04 -4.61
N LYS A 79 -10.28 16.42 -3.42
CA LYS A 79 -10.28 17.83 -3.00
C LYS A 79 -9.47 18.70 -3.96
N GLU A 80 -8.38 18.15 -4.50
CA GLU A 80 -7.51 18.82 -5.46
C GLU A 80 -8.23 19.09 -6.79
N GLU A 81 -9.02 18.13 -7.27
CA GLU A 81 -9.82 18.26 -8.49
C GLU A 81 -10.95 19.29 -8.32
N TYR A 82 -11.54 19.35 -7.12
CA TYR A 82 -12.54 20.37 -6.77
C TYR A 82 -11.93 21.78 -6.71
N THR A 83 -10.80 21.96 -6.02
CA THR A 83 -10.12 23.26 -5.91
C THR A 83 -9.63 23.75 -7.28
N ALA A 84 -9.11 22.86 -8.13
CA ALA A 84 -8.74 23.22 -9.50
C ALA A 84 -9.95 23.66 -10.34
N LEU A 85 -11.13 23.04 -10.12
CA LEU A 85 -12.36 23.48 -10.77
C LEU A 85 -12.83 24.85 -10.24
N GLU A 86 -12.75 25.07 -8.92
CA GLU A 86 -13.08 26.35 -8.28
C GLU A 86 -12.22 27.50 -8.79
N GLU A 87 -10.90 27.30 -8.91
CA GLU A 87 -9.98 28.29 -9.48
C GLU A 87 -10.32 28.63 -10.93
N ARG A 88 -10.61 27.62 -11.76
CA ARG A 88 -11.02 27.84 -13.16
C ARG A 88 -12.35 28.57 -13.25
N VAL A 89 -13.30 28.27 -12.38
CA VAL A 89 -14.59 29.01 -12.31
C VAL A 89 -14.33 30.46 -11.96
N LYS A 90 -13.49 30.73 -10.96
CA LYS A 90 -13.13 32.08 -10.52
C LYS A 90 -12.44 32.89 -11.63
N GLU A 91 -11.54 32.26 -12.39
CA GLU A 91 -10.88 32.88 -13.54
C GLU A 91 -11.88 33.23 -14.65
N LEU A 92 -12.81 32.32 -14.96
CA LEU A 92 -13.85 32.55 -15.96
C LEU A 92 -14.83 33.65 -15.53
N GLU A 93 -15.21 33.69 -14.24
CA GLU A 93 -16.04 34.75 -13.67
C GLU A 93 -15.35 36.11 -13.72
N ALA A 94 -14.04 36.18 -13.42
CA ALA A 94 -13.25 37.42 -13.55
C ALA A 94 -13.21 37.92 -15.00
N ARG A 95 -13.03 37.00 -15.97
CA ARG A 95 -13.04 37.32 -17.40
C ARG A 95 -14.40 37.79 -17.91
N LEU A 96 -15.49 37.21 -17.41
CA LEU A 96 -16.86 37.59 -17.77
C LEU A 96 -17.29 38.92 -17.12
N SER A 97 -16.81 39.21 -15.92
CA SER A 97 -17.07 40.47 -15.20
C SER A 97 -16.15 41.63 -15.62
N GLY A 98 -15.20 41.39 -16.52
CA GLY A 98 -14.35 42.43 -17.10
C GLY A 98 -13.31 43.03 -16.15
N THR A 99 -13.02 42.38 -15.02
CA THR A 99 -12.00 42.86 -14.08
C THR A 99 -10.70 42.08 -14.29
N PRO A 100 -9.59 42.72 -14.68
CA PRO A 100 -8.31 42.03 -14.82
C PRO A 100 -7.83 41.56 -13.45
N ALA A 101 -7.65 40.25 -13.29
CA ALA A 101 -6.99 39.66 -12.14
C ALA A 101 -5.50 39.97 -12.21
N GLY A 102 -5.09 41.06 -11.58
CA GLY A 102 -3.68 41.41 -11.45
C GLY A 102 -3.47 42.89 -11.19
N ASP A 103 -3.68 43.34 -9.95
CA ASP A 103 -2.82 44.36 -9.35
C ASP A 103 -3.09 44.50 -7.84
N GLU A 104 -2.42 43.69 -7.01
CA GLU A 104 -2.17 44.06 -5.60
C GLU A 104 -0.79 43.52 -5.17
N THR A 105 0.24 43.76 -5.99
CA THR A 105 1.64 43.69 -5.53
C THR A 105 2.51 44.66 -6.31
N ALA A 106 2.30 45.96 -6.14
CA ALA A 106 3.35 46.96 -6.35
C ALA A 106 2.95 48.29 -5.70
N GLU A 107 3.82 48.74 -4.80
CA GLU A 107 4.15 50.16 -4.54
C GLU A 107 2.99 51.14 -4.32
N THR A 108 2.91 51.69 -3.10
CA THR A 108 3.20 53.13 -2.91
C THR A 108 3.65 53.35 -1.48
N THR A 109 4.96 53.53 -1.35
CA THR A 109 5.59 54.44 -0.41
C THR A 109 5.07 55.86 -0.67
N ASP A 110 4.38 56.47 0.30
CA ASP A 110 4.64 57.83 0.84
C ASP A 110 3.75 58.05 2.07
#